data_AF-A0A392N9M5-F1
#
_entry.id   AF-A0A392N9M5-F1
#
_cell.length_a   1.000
_cell.length_b   1.000
_cell.length_c   1.000
_cell.angle_alpha   90.00
_cell.angle_beta   90.00
_cell.angle_gamma   90.00
#
_symmetry.space_group_name_H-M   'P 1'
#
loop_
_entity.id
_entity.type
_entity.pdbx_description
1 polymer ?
#
loop_
_entity_poly.entity_id
_entity_poly.type
_entity_poly.pdbx_seq_one_letter_code
_entity_poly.pdbx_strand_id
1 'polypeptide(L)'
;EEFDELESDGNDVLVNLLASSSDPLKDVLDIIQYPLIPQCKGDNVVIIDECHIVLLEKLMRISPHVKPHVREEAMKLALNLKAYIGENTENSVPVLGFLLLLSIYGLVNSFNEDEVLKLFGFVAQHKIAVELFGTMGLAHKISGYIFLDCAEKL
;
A
#
# COMPACT_ATOMS: atom_id res chain seq x y z
N GLU A 1 5.08 5.06 32.73
CA GLU A 1 3.68 4.61 32.54
C GLU A 1 2.94 5.79 31.93
N GLU A 2 2.08 5.52 30.94
CA GLU A 2 1.36 6.50 30.10
C GLU A 2 2.04 6.87 28.77
N PHE A 3 2.27 5.86 27.91
CA PHE A 3 2.70 6.02 26.51
C PHE A 3 2.17 4.91 25.59
N ASP A 4 0.97 4.36 25.86
CA ASP A 4 0.41 3.23 25.08
C ASP A 4 -1.04 3.45 24.59
N GLU A 5 -1.63 4.64 24.74
CA GLU A 5 -3.09 4.82 24.52
C GLU A 5 -3.50 5.81 23.41
N LEU A 6 -2.58 6.31 22.57
CA LEU A 6 -2.92 7.29 21.52
C LEU A 6 -2.64 6.85 20.07
N GLU A 7 -2.06 5.67 19.85
CA GLU A 7 -1.77 5.14 18.49
C GLU A 7 -2.96 4.40 17.83
N SER A 8 -4.08 4.21 18.54
CA SER A 8 -5.22 3.38 18.11
C SER A 8 -6.20 4.11 17.17
N ASP A 9 -6.37 5.43 17.33
CA ASP A 9 -7.59 6.12 16.88
C ASP A 9 -7.76 6.23 15.35
N GLY A 10 -6.72 6.62 14.61
CA GLY A 10 -6.80 6.75 13.14
C GLY A 10 -6.88 5.40 12.40
N ASN A 11 -6.22 4.39 12.96
CA ASN A 11 -6.24 3.03 12.42
C ASN A 11 -7.61 2.38 12.64
N ASP A 12 -8.21 2.63 13.80
CA ASP A 12 -9.54 2.15 14.18
C ASP A 12 -10.64 2.86 13.40
N VAL A 13 -10.51 4.16 13.10
CA VAL A 13 -11.46 4.89 12.24
C VAL A 13 -11.51 4.28 10.83
N LEU A 14 -10.35 3.99 10.21
CA LEU A 14 -10.31 3.34 8.89
C LEU A 14 -10.81 1.89 8.94
N VAL A 15 -10.55 1.16 10.03
CA VAL A 15 -11.08 -0.20 10.23
C VAL A 15 -12.60 -0.18 10.37
N ASN A 16 -13.13 0.74 11.17
CA ASN A 16 -14.56 0.93 11.37
C ASN A 16 -15.24 1.41 10.08
N LEU A 17 -14.57 2.23 9.27
CA LEU A 17 -15.03 2.65 7.95
C LEU A 17 -15.17 1.46 7.01
N LEU A 18 -14.13 0.61 6.91
CA LEU A 18 -14.18 -0.62 6.09
C LEU A 18 -15.22 -1.62 6.61
N ALA A 19 -15.35 -1.75 7.92
CA ALA A 19 -16.32 -2.66 8.54
C ALA A 19 -17.78 -2.19 8.36
N SER A 20 -17.99 -0.88 8.25
CA SER A 20 -19.31 -0.28 8.01
C SER A 20 -19.64 -0.09 6.52
N SER A 21 -18.65 -0.33 5.64
CA SER A 21 -18.81 -0.17 4.20
C SER A 21 -19.65 -1.29 3.59
N SER A 22 -20.51 -0.91 2.64
CA SER A 22 -21.25 -1.87 1.81
C SER A 22 -20.39 -2.50 0.70
N ASP A 23 -19.26 -1.88 0.35
CA ASP A 23 -18.31 -2.35 -0.65
C ASP A 23 -16.87 -1.89 -0.32
N PRO A 24 -16.23 -2.52 0.69
CA PRO A 24 -14.93 -2.08 1.18
C PRO A 24 -13.83 -2.19 0.12
N LEU A 25 -13.98 -3.07 -0.87
CA LEU A 25 -13.04 -3.18 -1.99
C LEU A 25 -13.13 -1.94 -2.89
N LYS A 26 -14.34 -1.55 -3.26
CA LYS A 26 -14.58 -0.37 -4.10
C LYS A 26 -14.14 0.91 -3.41
N ASP A 27 -14.45 1.07 -2.12
CA ASP A 27 -14.08 2.26 -1.36
C ASP A 27 -12.55 2.43 -1.29
N VAL A 28 -11.79 1.35 -1.08
CA VAL A 28 -10.33 1.40 -1.07
C VAL A 28 -9.77 1.81 -2.43
N LEU A 29 -10.31 1.28 -3.54
CA LEU A 29 -9.90 1.70 -4.88
C LEU A 29 -10.22 3.18 -5.13
N ASP A 30 -11.35 3.67 -4.65
CA ASP A 30 -11.75 5.07 -4.82
C ASP A 30 -10.85 6.00 -3.99
N ILE A 31 -10.48 5.61 -2.77
CA ILE A 31 -9.52 6.36 -1.93
C ILE A 31 -8.16 6.48 -2.63
N ILE A 32 -7.64 5.37 -3.18
CA ILE A 32 -6.35 5.35 -3.87
C ILE A 32 -6.39 6.21 -5.15
N GLN A 33 -7.46 6.11 -5.93
CA GLN A 33 -7.59 6.83 -7.22
C GLN A 33 -7.96 8.30 -7.05
N TYR A 34 -8.69 8.63 -5.98
CA TYR A 34 -9.23 9.96 -5.72
C TYR A 34 -8.90 10.39 -4.29
N PRO A 35 -7.61 10.69 -4.01
CA PRO A 35 -7.19 11.08 -2.67
C PRO A 35 -8.00 12.29 -2.19
N LEU A 36 -8.68 12.12 -1.04
CA LEU A 36 -9.57 13.13 -0.44
C LEU A 36 -8.83 14.41 -0.06
N ILE A 37 -7.50 14.36 0.02
CA ILE A 37 -6.62 15.45 0.42
C ILE A 37 -5.83 15.96 -0.82
N PRO A 38 -6.03 17.21 -1.29
CA PRO A 38 -5.44 17.76 -2.51
C PRO A 38 -3.90 17.85 -2.56
N GLN A 39 -3.24 17.69 -1.42
CA GLN A 39 -1.78 17.85 -1.27
C GLN A 39 -0.98 16.64 -1.78
N CYS A 40 -1.66 15.55 -2.16
CA CYS A 40 -1.10 14.41 -2.89
C CYS A 40 -1.24 14.54 -4.42
N LYS A 41 -1.63 15.71 -4.95
CA LYS A 41 -1.69 15.94 -6.40
C LYS A 41 -0.32 16.27 -6.97
N GLY A 42 0.55 15.26 -6.99
CA GLY A 42 1.69 15.19 -7.89
C GLY A 42 1.22 14.65 -9.24
N ASP A 43 1.22 15.52 -10.25
CA ASP A 43 1.19 15.21 -11.69
C ASP A 43 0.36 13.98 -12.13
N ASN A 44 -0.96 13.97 -11.92
CA ASN A 44 -1.94 13.01 -12.49
C ASN A 44 -1.64 11.49 -12.39
N VAL A 45 -0.57 11.07 -11.71
CA VAL A 45 -0.16 9.68 -11.55
C VAL A 45 -0.61 9.23 -10.18
N VAL A 46 -1.41 8.17 -10.14
CA VAL A 46 -1.82 7.54 -8.89
C VAL A 46 -0.58 6.85 -8.29
N ILE A 47 -0.04 7.41 -7.21
CA ILE A 47 1.10 6.87 -6.47
C ILE A 47 0.59 6.29 -5.15
N ILE A 48 0.88 5.01 -4.91
CA ILE A 48 0.62 4.36 -3.62
C ILE A 48 1.69 4.83 -2.62
N ASP A 49 1.23 5.33 -1.47
CA ASP A 49 2.07 5.68 -0.31
C ASP A 49 1.82 4.72 0.87
N GLU A 50 2.51 4.96 1.99
CA GLU A 50 2.47 4.11 3.18
C GLU A 50 1.08 3.99 3.80
N CYS A 51 0.30 5.07 3.80
CA CYS A 51 -1.06 5.07 4.34
C CYS A 51 -1.99 4.17 3.51
N HIS A 52 -1.81 4.14 2.19
CA HIS A 52 -2.50 3.19 1.31
C HIS A 52 -2.06 1.73 1.55
N ILE A 53 -0.79 1.47 1.90
CA ILE A 53 -0.32 0.13 2.25
C ILE A 53 -1.08 -0.41 3.47
N VAL A 54 -1.17 0.38 4.54
CA VAL A 54 -1.91 -0.02 5.76
C VAL A 54 -3.36 -0.38 5.43
N LEU A 55 -4.01 0.38 4.56
CA LEU A 55 -5.38 0.14 4.13
C LEU A 55 -5.50 -1.18 3.34
N LEU A 56 -4.59 -1.41 2.39
CA LEU A 56 -4.55 -2.64 1.59
C LEU A 56 -4.24 -3.87 2.45
N GLU A 57 -3.31 -3.79 3.40
CA GLU A 57 -3.01 -4.90 4.32
C GLU A 57 -4.23 -5.30 5.17
N LYS A 58 -4.98 -4.32 5.67
CA LYS A 58 -6.24 -4.60 6.39
C LYS A 58 -7.26 -5.28 5.49
N LEU A 59 -7.44 -4.76 4.27
CA LEU A 59 -8.35 -5.31 3.29
C LEU A 59 -7.99 -6.76 2.92
N MET A 60 -6.70 -7.06 2.81
CA MET A 60 -6.20 -8.42 2.61
C MET A 60 -6.55 -9.34 3.77
N ARG A 61 -6.47 -8.86 5.03
CA ARG A 61 -6.82 -9.65 6.22
C ARG A 61 -8.30 -10.01 6.30
N ILE A 62 -9.19 -9.07 5.94
CA ILE A 62 -10.64 -9.32 5.94
C ILE A 62 -11.10 -10.10 4.70
N SER A 63 -10.30 -10.13 3.63
CA SER A 63 -10.49 -10.94 2.41
C SER A 63 -11.94 -10.97 1.88
N PRO A 64 -12.56 -9.81 1.62
CA PRO A 64 -13.93 -9.74 1.14
C PRO A 64 -14.07 -10.33 -0.27
N HIS A 65 -15.30 -10.72 -0.63
CA HIS A 65 -15.58 -11.27 -1.95
C HIS A 65 -15.46 -10.19 -3.05
N VAL A 66 -14.63 -10.46 -4.05
CA VAL A 66 -14.35 -9.50 -5.14
C VAL A 66 -15.41 -9.59 -6.23
N LYS A 67 -16.14 -8.49 -6.44
CA LYS A 67 -17.13 -8.37 -7.52
C LYS A 67 -16.41 -8.14 -8.88
N PRO A 68 -16.96 -8.63 -10.01
CA PRO A 68 -16.31 -8.50 -11.32
C PRO A 68 -15.96 -7.06 -11.74
N HIS A 69 -16.88 -6.11 -11.54
CA HIS A 69 -16.64 -4.70 -11.91
C HIS A 69 -15.51 -4.07 -11.07
N VAL A 70 -15.45 -4.40 -9.77
CA VAL A 70 -14.38 -3.94 -8.88
C VAL A 70 -13.02 -4.52 -9.31
N ARG A 71 -13.00 -5.79 -9.75
CA ARG A 71 -11.80 -6.44 -10.28
C ARG A 71 -11.30 -5.76 -11.57
N GLU A 72 -12.19 -5.33 -12.44
CA GLU A 72 -11.83 -4.59 -13.67
C GLU A 72 -11.21 -3.22 -13.37
N GLU A 73 -11.71 -2.52 -12.36
CA GLU A 73 -11.12 -1.25 -11.92
C GLU A 73 -9.75 -1.46 -11.26
N ALA A 74 -9.65 -2.44 -10.36
CA ALA A 74 -8.36 -2.80 -9.77
C ALA A 74 -7.32 -3.19 -10.82
N MET A 75 -7.74 -3.86 -11.90
CA MET A 75 -6.87 -4.17 -13.04
C MET A 75 -6.32 -2.90 -13.70
N LYS A 76 -7.15 -1.87 -13.95
CA LYS A 76 -6.69 -0.60 -14.54
C LYS A 76 -5.67 0.08 -13.64
N LEU A 77 -5.95 0.11 -12.33
CA LEU A 77 -5.04 0.67 -11.33
C LEU A 77 -3.70 -0.11 -11.30
N ALA A 78 -3.74 -1.44 -11.31
CA ALA A 78 -2.56 -2.28 -11.32
C ALA A 78 -1.68 -2.06 -12.57
N LEU A 79 -2.30 -1.84 -13.74
CA LEU A 79 -1.58 -1.52 -14.97
C LEU A 79 -0.89 -0.16 -14.91
N ASN A 80 -1.58 0.87 -14.40
CA ASN A 80 -0.99 2.20 -14.20
C ASN A 80 0.19 2.15 -13.23
N LEU A 81 0.04 1.42 -12.12
CA LEU A 81 1.08 1.28 -11.11
C LEU A 81 2.28 0.50 -11.65
N LYS A 82 2.05 -0.55 -12.46
CA LYS A 82 3.13 -1.28 -13.14
C LYS A 82 3.93 -0.37 -14.09
N ALA A 83 3.26 0.50 -14.84
CA ALA A 83 3.93 1.47 -15.71
C ALA A 83 4.80 2.44 -14.88
N TYR A 84 4.25 2.96 -13.79
CA TYR A 84 4.99 3.82 -12.85
C TYR A 84 6.22 3.14 -12.25
N ILE A 85 6.09 1.88 -11.81
CA ILE A 85 7.22 1.09 -11.28
C ILE A 85 8.31 0.89 -12.34
N GLY A 86 7.93 0.66 -13.59
CA GLY A 86 8.86 0.52 -14.71
C GLY A 86 9.71 1.78 -14.94
N GLU A 87 9.17 2.95 -14.64
CA GLU A 87 9.86 4.24 -14.72
C GLU A 87 10.62 4.60 -13.44
N ASN A 88 10.15 4.14 -12.27
CA ASN A 88 10.67 4.48 -10.94
C ASN A 88 10.83 3.23 -10.06
N THR A 89 11.98 2.54 -10.17
CA THR A 89 12.22 1.22 -9.53
C THR A 89 12.84 1.27 -8.13
N GLU A 90 13.21 2.44 -7.63
CA GLU A 90 13.96 2.55 -6.37
C GLU A 90 13.08 2.47 -5.10
N ASN A 91 11.79 2.84 -5.21
CA ASN A 91 10.89 2.87 -4.07
C ASN A 91 10.13 1.53 -3.92
N SER A 92 10.25 0.89 -2.75
CA SER A 92 9.59 -0.38 -2.44
C SER A 92 8.09 -0.24 -2.12
N VAL A 93 7.62 0.95 -1.73
CA VAL A 93 6.21 1.17 -1.33
C VAL A 93 5.24 0.98 -2.51
N PRO A 94 5.42 1.61 -3.68
CA PRO A 94 4.59 1.35 -4.87
C PRO A 94 4.63 -0.13 -5.31
N VAL A 95 5.78 -0.79 -5.18
CA VAL A 95 5.93 -2.21 -5.53
C VAL A 95 5.13 -3.11 -4.58
N LEU A 96 5.21 -2.86 -3.27
CA LEU A 96 4.39 -3.58 -2.28
C LEU A 96 2.90 -3.36 -2.53
N GLY A 97 2.49 -2.11 -2.79
CA GLY A 97 1.12 -1.77 -3.14
C GLY A 97 0.59 -2.50 -4.36
N PHE A 98 1.41 -2.62 -5.40
CA PHE A 98 1.10 -3.41 -6.59
C PHE A 98 0.86 -4.88 -6.25
N LEU A 99 1.76 -5.49 -5.47
CA LEU A 99 1.64 -6.90 -5.07
C LEU A 99 0.39 -7.13 -4.21
N LEU A 100 0.06 -6.22 -3.29
CA LEU A 100 -1.16 -6.27 -2.49
C LEU A 100 -2.42 -6.20 -3.37
N LEU A 101 -2.46 -5.28 -4.34
CA LEU A 101 -3.56 -5.21 -5.31
C LEU A 101 -3.71 -6.52 -6.08
N LEU A 102 -2.61 -7.12 -6.57
CA LEU A 102 -2.69 -8.38 -7.28
C LEU A 102 -3.29 -9.51 -6.43
N SER A 103 -2.89 -9.57 -5.16
CA SER A 103 -3.34 -10.58 -4.22
C SER A 103 -4.82 -10.40 -3.86
N ILE A 104 -5.21 -9.19 -3.43
CA ILE A 104 -6.56 -8.90 -2.93
C ILE A 104 -7.61 -9.09 -4.03
N TYR A 105 -7.32 -8.60 -5.24
CA TYR A 105 -8.28 -8.58 -6.34
C TYR A 105 -8.17 -9.80 -7.28
N GLY A 106 -7.33 -10.79 -6.93
CA GLY A 106 -7.17 -12.01 -7.73
C GLY A 106 -6.68 -11.73 -9.16
N LEU A 107 -5.64 -10.89 -9.27
CA LEU A 107 -5.11 -10.44 -10.55
C LEU A 107 -3.78 -11.12 -10.94
N VAL A 108 -3.12 -11.85 -10.03
CA VAL A 108 -1.78 -12.46 -10.24
C VAL A 108 -1.66 -13.16 -11.60
N ASN A 109 -2.63 -14.00 -11.95
CA ASN A 109 -2.63 -14.78 -13.21
C ASN A 109 -2.75 -13.93 -14.49
N SER A 110 -2.96 -12.62 -14.36
CA SER A 110 -3.05 -11.69 -15.48
C SER A 110 -1.72 -11.01 -15.80
N PHE A 111 -0.67 -11.30 -15.01
CA PHE A 111 0.66 -10.74 -15.13
C PHE A 111 1.68 -11.86 -15.36
N ASN A 112 2.86 -11.49 -15.87
CA ASN A 112 3.96 -12.43 -16.03
C ASN A 112 4.47 -12.88 -14.65
N GLU A 113 4.51 -14.19 -14.42
CA GLU A 113 4.88 -14.78 -13.14
C GLU A 113 6.32 -14.42 -12.72
N ASP A 114 7.29 -14.51 -13.64
CA ASP A 114 8.69 -14.19 -13.36
C ASP A 114 8.88 -12.71 -12.98
N GLU A 115 8.15 -11.80 -13.62
CA GLU A 115 8.15 -10.38 -13.26
C GLU A 115 7.59 -10.15 -11.87
N VAL A 116 6.45 -10.78 -11.53
CA VAL A 116 5.84 -10.69 -10.20
C VAL A 116 6.77 -11.23 -9.12
N LEU A 117 7.43 -12.38 -9.38
CA LEU A 117 8.40 -12.97 -8.45
C LEU A 117 9.61 -12.07 -8.22
N LYS A 118 10.13 -11.40 -9.25
CA LYS A 118 11.22 -10.42 -9.10
C LYS A 118 10.82 -9.24 -8.22
N LEU A 119 9.62 -8.69 -8.42
CA LEU A 119 9.09 -7.61 -7.59
C LEU A 119 8.90 -8.04 -6.13
N PHE A 120 8.43 -9.27 -5.91
CA PHE A 120 8.34 -9.84 -4.57
C PHE A 120 9.72 -9.95 -3.90
N GLY A 121 10.71 -10.45 -4.63
CA GLY A 121 12.10 -10.52 -4.15
C GLY A 121 12.67 -9.15 -3.77
N PHE A 122 12.41 -8.12 -4.59
CA PHE A 122 12.83 -6.74 -4.31
C PHE A 122 12.25 -6.22 -2.98
N VAL A 123 10.93 -6.37 -2.78
CA VAL A 123 10.27 -5.93 -1.55
C VAL A 123 10.76 -6.70 -0.33
N ALA A 124 10.95 -8.02 -0.44
CA ALA A 124 11.47 -8.85 0.63
C ALA A 124 12.90 -8.43 1.04
N GLN A 125 13.78 -8.18 0.07
CA GLN A 125 15.14 -7.69 0.33
C GLN A 125 15.14 -6.32 0.99
N HIS A 126 14.29 -5.39 0.52
CA HIS A 126 14.15 -4.07 1.13
C HIS A 126 13.72 -4.19 2.60
N LYS A 127 12.72 -5.02 2.91
CA LYS A 127 12.28 -5.26 4.29
C LYS A 127 13.40 -5.79 5.18
N ILE A 128 14.14 -6.80 4.70
CA ILE A 128 15.28 -7.37 5.44
C ILE A 128 16.35 -6.31 5.71
N ALA A 129 16.67 -5.48 4.72
CA ALA A 129 17.68 -4.43 4.86
C ALA A 129 17.27 -3.41 5.94
N VAL A 130 16.00 -3.01 5.96
CA VAL A 130 15.44 -2.07 6.95
C VAL A 130 15.50 -2.67 8.37
N GLU A 131 15.06 -3.91 8.54
CA GLU A 131 15.12 -4.62 9.83
C GLU A 131 16.57 -4.73 10.33
N LEU A 132 17.51 -5.06 9.45
CA LEU A 132 18.92 -5.16 9.78
C LEU A 132 19.48 -3.82 10.28
N PHE A 133 19.21 -2.72 9.58
CA PHE A 133 19.62 -1.39 10.05
C PHE A 133 19.01 -1.04 11.41
N GLY A 134 17.75 -1.44 11.65
CA GLY A 134 17.10 -1.33 12.96
C GLY A 134 17.89 -2.05 14.06
N THR A 135 18.23 -3.32 13.85
CA THR A 135 19.02 -4.10 14.83
C THR A 135 20.42 -3.54 15.08
N MET A 136 21.00 -2.83 14.10
CA MET A 136 22.30 -2.17 14.22
C MET A 136 22.24 -0.80 14.91
N GLY A 137 21.05 -0.33 15.32
CA GLY A 137 20.85 1.01 15.87
C GLY A 137 20.98 2.13 14.83
N LEU A 138 20.92 1.78 13.53
CA LEU A 138 21.06 2.71 12.41
C LEU A 138 19.72 3.20 11.84
N ALA A 139 18.59 2.80 12.43
CA ALA A 139 17.24 3.22 12.01
C ALA A 139 17.10 4.74 11.85
N HIS A 140 17.67 5.53 12.77
CA HIS A 140 17.63 6.99 12.74
C HIS A 140 18.30 7.63 11.51
N LYS A 141 19.16 6.90 10.78
CA LYS A 141 19.78 7.36 9.52
C LYS A 141 18.96 7.03 8.29
N ILE A 142 17.93 6.19 8.43
CA ILE A 142 17.03 5.79 7.34
C ILE A 142 15.94 6.85 7.12
N SER A 143 15.74 7.79 8.05
CA SER A 143 14.79 8.91 7.90
C SER A 143 15.00 9.75 6.62
N GLY A 144 16.18 9.66 5.98
CA GLY A 144 16.44 10.25 4.65
C GLY A 144 16.22 9.33 3.43
N TYR A 145 15.86 8.06 3.63
CA TYR A 145 15.80 6.98 2.64
C TYR A 145 14.50 6.13 2.71
N ILE A 146 13.37 6.72 3.11
CA ILE A 146 12.02 6.10 3.31
C ILE A 146 11.83 5.64 4.77
N PHE A 147 10.58 5.60 5.25
CA PHE A 147 10.12 5.58 6.66
C PHE A 147 9.99 6.98 7.27
N LEU A 148 9.03 7.74 6.73
CA LEU A 148 8.31 8.70 7.56
C LEU A 148 6.98 8.04 7.89
N ASP A 149 6.98 7.41 9.05
CA ASP A 149 5.81 7.04 9.83
C ASP A 149 4.63 7.96 9.48
N CYS A 150 3.58 7.41 8.86
CA CYS A 150 2.33 8.14 8.60
C CYS A 150 1.72 8.73 9.90
N ALA A 151 2.29 8.46 11.09
CA ALA A 151 1.88 8.99 12.38
C ALA A 151 2.27 10.47 12.66
N GLU A 152 3.14 11.13 11.89
CA GLU A 152 3.61 12.49 12.23
C GLU A 152 2.92 13.66 11.47
N LYS A 153 1.91 13.43 10.62
CA LYS A 153 1.37 14.52 9.76
C LYS A 153 -0.14 14.70 9.66
N LEU A 154 -0.94 14.20 10.60
CA LEU A 154 -2.34 14.59 10.74
C LEU A 154 -2.73 14.91 12.18
#